data_AF-A0A957IBZ5-F1
#
_entry.id   AF-A0A957IBZ5-F1
#
_cell.length_a   1.000
_cell.length_b   1.000
_cell.length_c   1.000
_cell.angle_alpha   90.00
_cell.angle_beta   90.00
_cell.angle_gamma   90.00
#
_symmetry.space_group_name_H-M   'P 1'
#
loop_
_entity.id
_entity.type
_entity.pdbx_description
1 polymer ?
#
loop_
_entity_poly.entity_id
_entity_poly.type
_entity_poly.pdbx_seq_one_letter_code
_entity_poly.pdbx_strand_id
1 'polypeptide(L)'
;GNKSTVSTCQDCHMRDITGVGGAFFGSATNSVLRNDLPLHDLTGANNWVPQIIPQHPVFSATFNANPDRLDALNAGIDRATAMLQNAASLDVSLTGTQLMVTVTNNSGHKLPTGYVEGRRMWLQVAAYDANGSLIYSSGAYDSATGTLTQDSDLQLYQAKHGISVDLAAQLGVSAGESFHFMLNNEILQDNRIPPRGYAFAAFATAGAAPYTNGSPDPSRYADGQYWDTVSYTLPTEPDLIIVRLLHQVASQEYVQFLRDESPFVGDPNSNGQILYDLWEGNGRSQPTIMAQKFIGLESFLPFIQQ
;
A
#
# COMPACT_ATOMS: atom_id res chain seq x y z
N GLY A 1 13.95 13.85 -1.66
CA GLY A 1 14.15 15.24 -2.08
C GLY A 1 15.60 15.60 -1.84
N ASN A 2 15.91 16.87 -1.61
CA ASN A 2 17.27 17.32 -1.33
C ASN A 2 17.73 17.04 0.11
N LYS A 3 16.81 16.70 1.01
CA LYS A 3 17.14 16.24 2.37
C LYS A 3 17.51 14.76 2.38
N SER A 4 18.54 14.43 3.17
CA SER A 4 18.96 13.05 3.45
C SER A 4 18.18 12.38 4.59
N THR A 5 17.40 13.15 5.36
CA THR A 5 16.64 12.66 6.53
C THR A 5 15.24 13.26 6.56
N VAL A 6 14.25 12.45 6.96
CA VAL A 6 12.86 12.86 7.19
C VAL A 6 12.66 13.14 8.67
N SER A 7 12.17 14.35 9.01
CA SER A 7 11.93 14.81 10.38
C SER A 7 10.53 15.36 10.61
N THR A 8 9.84 15.78 9.54
CA THR A 8 8.47 16.29 9.57
C THR A 8 7.63 15.62 8.50
N CYS A 9 6.30 15.77 8.59
CA CYS A 9 5.38 15.28 7.55
C CYS A 9 5.70 15.87 6.17
N GLN A 10 6.12 17.14 6.12
CA GLN A 10 6.50 17.87 4.91
C GLN A 10 7.76 17.30 4.27
N ASP A 11 8.69 16.72 5.02
CA ASP A 11 9.89 16.14 4.41
C ASP A 11 9.56 14.94 3.50
N CYS A 12 8.44 14.25 3.76
CA CYS A 12 7.91 13.18 2.91
C CYS A 12 6.90 13.69 1.88
N HIS A 13 5.89 14.47 2.31
CA HIS A 13 4.78 14.93 1.46
C HIS A 13 5.03 16.21 0.67
N MET A 14 6.07 16.97 1.03
CA MET A 14 6.44 18.24 0.41
C MET A 14 7.96 18.34 0.26
N ARG A 15 8.57 17.26 -0.24
CA ARG A 15 10.03 17.08 -0.29
C ARG A 15 10.73 18.32 -0.84
N ASP A 16 11.83 18.69 -0.21
CA ASP A 16 12.69 19.76 -0.71
C ASP A 16 13.16 19.43 -2.13
N ILE A 17 13.04 20.41 -3.02
CA ILE A 17 13.57 20.39 -4.37
C ILE A 17 14.43 21.61 -4.63
N THR A 18 15.28 21.50 -5.65
CA THR A 18 15.99 22.64 -6.20
C THR A 18 15.11 23.37 -7.18
N GLY A 19 14.90 24.67 -6.97
CA GLY A 19 14.09 25.50 -7.86
C GLY A 19 14.15 26.97 -7.51
N VAL A 20 13.37 27.78 -8.22
CA VAL A 20 13.28 29.22 -8.04
C VAL A 20 11.98 29.56 -7.31
N GLY A 21 12.07 30.22 -6.15
CA GLY A 21 10.95 30.39 -5.21
C GLY A 21 9.88 31.42 -5.60
N GLY A 22 9.90 31.91 -6.84
CA GLY A 22 8.95 32.88 -7.35
C GLY A 22 9.35 33.36 -8.73
N ALA A 23 8.38 33.45 -9.64
CA ALA A 23 8.54 34.08 -10.94
C ALA A 23 7.62 35.30 -10.97
N PHE A 24 8.18 36.51 -11.09
CA PHE A 24 7.36 37.70 -11.27
C PHE A 24 6.81 37.66 -12.70
N PHE A 25 5.50 37.45 -12.86
CA PHE A 25 4.84 37.24 -14.16
C PHE A 25 5.49 36.17 -15.05
N GLY A 26 5.86 35.02 -14.47
CA GLY A 26 6.43 33.90 -15.23
C GLY A 26 7.90 34.07 -15.63
N SER A 27 8.53 35.20 -15.30
CA SER A 27 9.97 35.38 -15.46
C SER A 27 10.73 35.00 -14.19
N ALA A 28 11.61 34.01 -14.32
CA ALA A 28 12.50 33.54 -13.27
C ALA A 28 13.94 34.11 -13.38
N THR A 29 14.19 35.01 -14.32
CA THR A 29 15.55 35.41 -14.74
C THR A 29 16.40 36.01 -13.60
N ASN A 30 15.76 36.61 -12.60
CA ASN A 30 16.41 37.20 -11.42
C ASN A 30 16.06 36.49 -10.12
N SER A 31 15.45 35.31 -10.20
CA SER A 31 14.99 34.57 -9.03
C SER A 31 16.12 33.76 -8.43
N VAL A 32 16.27 33.83 -7.11
CA VAL A 32 17.30 33.08 -6.39
C VAL A 32 16.98 31.58 -6.49
N LEU A 33 17.96 30.80 -6.94
CA LEU A 33 17.90 29.34 -6.88
C LEU A 33 18.00 28.91 -5.42
N ARG A 34 17.06 28.07 -4.99
CA ARG A 34 16.94 27.53 -3.65
C ARG A 34 16.95 26.00 -3.73
N ASN A 35 17.56 25.36 -2.73
CA ASN A 35 17.63 23.90 -2.65
C ASN A 35 16.65 23.31 -1.60
N ASP A 36 15.82 24.16 -1.00
CA ASP A 36 14.94 23.85 0.12
C ASP A 36 13.49 24.22 -0.19
N LEU A 37 13.10 24.27 -1.47
CA LEU A 37 11.73 24.61 -1.83
C LEU A 37 10.82 23.41 -1.58
N PRO A 38 9.72 23.59 -0.84
CA PRO A 38 8.77 22.53 -0.65
C PRO A 38 8.00 22.30 -1.96
N LEU A 39 8.18 21.15 -2.58
CA LEU A 39 7.35 20.77 -3.72
C LEU A 39 5.94 20.42 -3.22
N HIS A 40 4.91 21.15 -3.66
CA HIS A 40 3.51 20.83 -3.34
C HIS A 40 3.01 19.59 -4.09
N ASP A 41 3.53 18.41 -3.74
CA ASP A 41 3.24 17.13 -4.37
C ASP A 41 2.59 16.17 -3.36
N LEU A 42 1.27 16.30 -3.21
CA LEU A 42 0.46 15.57 -2.23
C LEU A 42 -0.20 14.31 -2.84
N THR A 43 0.53 13.59 -3.68
CA THR A 43 -0.05 12.52 -4.52
C THR A 43 -0.44 11.25 -3.72
N GLY A 44 0.26 10.95 -2.63
CA GLY A 44 -0.05 9.80 -1.77
C GLY A 44 0.25 8.45 -2.45
N ALA A 45 -0.44 7.39 -2.01
CA ALA A 45 -0.16 6.01 -2.45
C ALA A 45 -1.10 5.46 -3.53
N ASN A 46 -1.97 6.30 -4.11
CA ASN A 46 -2.97 5.85 -5.08
C ASN A 46 -2.43 5.98 -6.51
N ASN A 47 -1.79 4.93 -6.99
CA ASN A 47 -1.26 4.85 -8.35
C ASN A 47 -2.18 4.11 -9.34
N TRP A 48 -3.36 3.65 -8.89
CA TRP A 48 -4.29 2.89 -9.71
C TRP A 48 -5.53 3.70 -10.13
N VAL A 49 -6.18 4.42 -9.22
CA VAL A 49 -7.38 5.22 -9.57
C VAL A 49 -7.13 6.23 -10.70
N PRO A 50 -5.98 6.91 -10.76
CA PRO A 50 -5.64 7.76 -11.91
C PRO A 50 -5.67 7.05 -13.27
N GLN A 51 -5.47 5.72 -13.32
CA GLN A 51 -5.51 4.94 -14.56
C GLN A 51 -6.95 4.73 -15.07
N ILE A 52 -7.92 4.61 -14.16
CA ILE A 52 -9.31 4.31 -14.50
C ILE A 52 -10.17 5.56 -14.70
N ILE A 53 -9.80 6.71 -14.12
CA ILE A 53 -10.55 7.96 -14.26
C ILE A 53 -10.74 8.36 -15.75
N PRO A 54 -9.71 8.32 -16.61
CA PRO A 54 -9.86 8.61 -18.05
C PRO A 54 -10.79 7.65 -18.79
N GLN A 55 -11.06 6.49 -18.24
CA GLN A 55 -11.90 5.45 -18.84
C GLN A 55 -13.33 5.48 -18.32
N HIS A 56 -13.58 6.20 -17.23
CA HIS A 56 -14.90 6.33 -16.66
C HIS A 56 -15.85 7.03 -17.64
N PRO A 57 -17.08 6.53 -17.87
CA PRO A 57 -18.00 7.06 -18.89
C PRO A 57 -18.26 8.57 -18.77
N VAL A 58 -18.38 9.07 -17.53
CA VAL A 58 -18.62 10.51 -17.25
C VAL A 58 -17.38 11.38 -17.46
N PHE A 59 -16.17 10.84 -17.23
CA PHE A 59 -14.95 11.66 -17.20
C PHE A 59 -14.12 11.55 -18.47
N SER A 60 -14.28 10.48 -19.25
CA SER A 60 -13.47 10.18 -20.44
C SER A 60 -13.36 11.33 -21.43
N ALA A 61 -14.46 12.03 -21.72
CA ALA A 61 -14.46 13.20 -22.63
C ALA A 61 -13.51 14.32 -22.16
N THR A 62 -13.36 14.52 -20.84
CA THR A 62 -12.47 15.51 -20.24
C THR A 62 -11.01 15.21 -20.56
N PHE A 63 -10.62 13.94 -20.60
CA PHE A 63 -9.24 13.51 -20.86
C PHE A 63 -8.96 13.35 -22.35
N ASN A 64 -9.91 12.84 -23.13
CA ASN A 64 -9.79 12.73 -24.58
C ASN A 64 -9.64 14.10 -25.27
N ALA A 65 -10.20 15.16 -24.69
CA ALA A 65 -10.10 16.50 -25.24
C ALA A 65 -8.74 17.19 -25.02
N ASN A 66 -7.88 16.70 -24.12
CA ASN A 66 -6.58 17.32 -23.84
C ASN A 66 -5.54 16.27 -23.40
N PRO A 67 -4.56 15.93 -24.26
CA PRO A 67 -3.47 15.02 -23.94
C PRO A 67 -2.66 15.39 -22.69
N ASP A 68 -2.46 16.69 -22.42
CA ASP A 68 -1.69 17.16 -21.26
C ASP A 68 -2.30 16.68 -19.92
N ARG A 69 -3.62 16.42 -19.89
CA ARG A 69 -4.30 15.89 -18.70
C ARG A 69 -3.93 14.43 -18.44
N LEU A 70 -3.75 13.64 -19.50
CA LEU A 70 -3.30 12.26 -19.38
C LEU A 70 -1.85 12.22 -18.91
N ASP A 71 -1.00 13.08 -19.48
CA ASP A 71 0.40 13.21 -19.05
C ASP A 71 0.51 13.62 -17.56
N ALA A 72 -0.35 14.53 -17.11
CA ALA A 72 -0.40 14.92 -15.69
C ALA A 72 -0.81 13.76 -14.77
N LEU A 73 -1.76 12.90 -15.20
CA LEU A 73 -2.15 11.70 -14.44
C LEU A 73 -1.03 10.67 -14.41
N ASN A 74 -0.37 10.41 -15.55
CA ASN A 74 0.78 9.49 -15.64
C ASN A 74 1.92 9.95 -14.73
N ALA A 75 2.26 11.24 -14.75
CA ALA A 75 3.24 11.80 -13.84
C ALA A 75 2.81 11.64 -12.36
N GLY A 76 1.51 11.70 -12.06
CA GLY A 76 0.98 11.40 -10.73
C GLY A 76 1.15 9.93 -10.33
N ILE A 77 0.87 8.99 -11.25
CA ILE A 77 1.05 7.55 -11.05
C ILE A 77 2.52 7.24 -10.71
N ASP A 78 3.46 7.85 -11.43
CA ASP A 78 4.89 7.67 -11.19
C ASP A 78 5.30 8.17 -9.80
N ARG A 79 4.81 9.34 -9.40
CA ARG A 79 5.09 9.92 -8.07
C ARG A 79 4.48 9.08 -6.96
N ALA A 80 3.24 8.60 -7.12
CA ALA A 80 2.61 7.68 -6.16
C ALA A 80 3.38 6.36 -6.01
N THR A 81 3.86 5.81 -7.12
CA THR A 81 4.68 4.59 -7.13
C THR A 81 6.02 4.81 -6.44
N ALA A 82 6.69 5.94 -6.71
CA ALA A 82 7.92 6.31 -6.01
C ALA A 82 7.69 6.54 -4.50
N MET A 83 6.55 7.11 -4.10
CA MET A 83 6.20 7.24 -2.67
C MET A 83 6.05 5.87 -2.00
N LEU A 84 5.37 4.92 -2.65
CA LEU A 84 5.24 3.54 -2.16
C LEU A 84 6.60 2.86 -1.99
N GLN A 85 7.50 3.02 -2.97
CA GLN A 85 8.84 2.43 -2.93
C GLN A 85 9.76 3.05 -1.87
N ASN A 86 9.56 4.34 -1.55
CA ASN A 86 10.32 5.00 -0.48
C ASN A 86 9.75 4.73 0.92
N ALA A 87 8.50 4.28 1.03
CA ALA A 87 7.80 4.14 2.32
C ALA A 87 8.33 2.99 3.19
N ALA A 88 9.03 2.02 2.61
CA ALA A 88 9.50 0.83 3.31
C ALA A 88 10.87 0.37 2.83
N SER A 89 11.66 -0.21 3.73
CA SER A 89 12.84 -1.01 3.38
C SER A 89 12.57 -2.49 3.67
N LEU A 90 13.18 -3.37 2.88
CA LEU A 90 13.05 -4.81 3.01
C LEU A 90 14.44 -5.42 3.16
N ASP A 91 14.66 -6.22 4.21
CA ASP A 91 15.88 -6.96 4.44
C ASP A 91 15.56 -8.45 4.59
N VAL A 92 16.46 -9.31 4.11
CA VAL A 92 16.28 -10.77 4.12
C VAL A 92 17.56 -11.46 4.54
N SER A 93 17.44 -12.54 5.32
CA SER A 93 18.55 -13.42 5.67
C SER A 93 18.09 -14.86 5.73
N LEU A 94 18.95 -15.79 5.33
CA LEU A 94 18.67 -17.23 5.29
C LEU A 94 19.71 -17.96 6.15
N THR A 95 19.27 -18.86 7.02
CA THR A 95 20.14 -19.79 7.75
C THR A 95 19.55 -21.20 7.64
N GLY A 96 20.19 -22.05 6.84
CA GLY A 96 19.62 -23.34 6.46
C GLY A 96 18.27 -23.14 5.77
N THR A 97 17.20 -23.66 6.36
CA THR A 97 15.82 -23.49 5.87
C THR A 97 15.07 -22.34 6.51
N GLN A 98 15.67 -21.59 7.45
CA GLN A 98 15.00 -20.49 8.12
C GLN A 98 15.27 -19.17 7.37
N LEU A 99 14.23 -18.63 6.73
CA LEU A 99 14.25 -17.33 6.09
C LEU A 99 13.66 -16.27 7.04
N MET A 100 14.44 -15.25 7.37
CA MET A 100 14.01 -14.09 8.13
C MET A 100 13.81 -12.91 7.19
N VAL A 101 12.65 -12.26 7.27
CA VAL A 101 12.30 -11.09 6.46
C VAL A 101 11.96 -9.94 7.39
N THR A 102 12.67 -8.82 7.26
CA THR A 102 12.40 -7.60 8.04
C THR A 102 11.85 -6.51 7.13
N VAL A 103 10.69 -5.98 7.49
CA VAL A 103 10.08 -4.81 6.85
C VAL A 103 10.26 -3.61 7.78
N THR A 104 11.00 -2.61 7.32
CA THR A 104 11.22 -1.36 8.08
C THR A 104 10.31 -0.26 7.55
N ASN A 105 9.58 0.41 8.44
CA ASN A 105 8.77 1.56 8.11
C ASN A 105 9.61 2.84 8.04
N ASN A 106 9.67 3.45 6.85
CA ASN A 106 10.37 4.72 6.63
C ASN A 106 9.41 5.93 6.64
N SER A 107 8.11 5.70 6.84
CA SER A 107 7.10 6.75 6.92
C SER A 107 6.94 7.32 8.33
N GLY A 108 6.34 8.50 8.43
CA GLY A 108 6.02 9.19 9.69
C GLY A 108 4.71 8.74 10.34
N HIS A 109 4.07 7.69 9.83
CA HIS A 109 2.80 7.15 10.30
C HIS A 109 2.82 5.61 10.22
N LYS A 110 1.70 4.94 10.51
CA LYS A 110 1.60 3.48 10.31
C LYS A 110 1.88 3.08 8.85
N LEU A 111 2.39 1.88 8.62
CA LEU A 111 2.66 1.33 7.30
C LEU A 111 1.90 0.01 7.10
N PRO A 112 0.98 -0.06 6.12
CA PRO A 112 0.44 1.07 5.36
C PRO A 112 -0.42 2.02 6.24
N THR A 113 -0.71 3.23 5.77
CA THR A 113 -1.63 4.18 6.46
C THR A 113 -2.89 4.45 5.64
N GLY A 114 -3.74 5.32 6.16
CA GLY A 114 -4.89 5.88 5.46
C GLY A 114 -6.11 4.99 5.58
N TYR A 115 -6.91 5.01 4.52
CA TYR A 115 -8.17 4.29 4.45
C TYR A 115 -7.94 2.77 4.52
N VAL A 116 -8.59 2.12 5.48
CA VAL A 116 -8.26 0.73 5.87
C VAL A 116 -8.92 -0.32 4.97
N GLU A 117 -10.05 0.00 4.35
CA GLU A 117 -10.82 -0.97 3.58
C GLU A 117 -10.24 -1.13 2.17
N GLY A 118 -10.12 -2.37 1.72
CA GLY A 118 -9.64 -2.72 0.39
C GLY A 118 -8.14 -2.48 0.14
N ARG A 119 -7.42 -1.73 0.98
CA ARG A 119 -5.97 -1.57 0.88
C ARG A 119 -5.25 -2.72 1.56
N ARG A 120 -4.30 -3.33 0.86
CA ARG A 120 -3.54 -4.47 1.35
C ARG A 120 -2.04 -4.19 1.22
N MET A 121 -1.25 -4.60 2.19
CA MET A 121 0.20 -4.69 2.05
C MET A 121 0.68 -6.03 2.61
N TRP A 122 1.47 -6.80 1.89
CA TRP A 122 1.89 -8.14 2.33
C TRP A 122 3.25 -8.53 1.78
N LEU A 123 3.81 -9.58 2.39
CA LEU A 123 5.00 -10.26 1.89
C LEU A 123 4.60 -11.38 0.94
N GLN A 124 5.18 -11.37 -0.26
CA GLN A 124 5.20 -12.51 -1.17
C GLN A 124 6.59 -13.15 -1.10
N VAL A 125 6.63 -14.46 -0.86
CA VAL A 125 7.86 -15.25 -0.80
C VAL A 125 7.76 -16.38 -1.82
N ALA A 126 8.78 -16.53 -2.66
CA ALA A 126 8.94 -17.69 -3.54
C ALA A 126 10.37 -18.22 -3.45
N ALA A 127 10.53 -19.52 -3.27
CA ALA A 127 11.84 -20.16 -3.20
C ALA A 127 11.95 -21.33 -4.19
N TYR A 128 13.12 -21.50 -4.78
CA TYR A 128 13.38 -22.45 -5.86
C TYR A 128 14.63 -23.28 -5.59
N ASP A 129 14.65 -24.51 -6.12
CA ASP A 129 15.83 -25.38 -6.15
C ASP A 129 16.79 -25.05 -7.31
N ALA A 130 17.92 -25.74 -7.36
CA ALA A 130 18.96 -25.58 -8.39
C ALA A 130 18.46 -25.84 -9.82
N ASN A 131 17.36 -26.57 -10.00
CA ASN A 131 16.74 -26.83 -11.30
C ASN A 131 15.71 -25.75 -11.68
N GLY A 132 15.49 -24.75 -10.83
CA GLY A 132 14.48 -23.72 -11.00
C GLY A 132 13.06 -24.18 -10.65
N SER A 133 12.90 -25.31 -9.95
CA SER A 133 11.59 -25.78 -9.49
C SER A 133 11.16 -25.02 -8.24
N LEU A 134 9.91 -24.56 -8.20
CA LEU A 134 9.34 -23.90 -7.03
C LEU A 134 9.18 -24.90 -5.88
N ILE A 135 9.85 -24.64 -4.76
CA ILE A 135 9.82 -25.51 -3.56
C ILE A 135 9.06 -24.88 -2.39
N TYR A 136 8.82 -23.57 -2.42
CA TYR A 136 8.04 -22.86 -1.41
C TYR A 136 7.39 -21.60 -2.01
N SER A 137 6.15 -21.32 -1.60
CA SER A 137 5.44 -20.09 -1.98
C SER A 137 4.48 -19.67 -0.86
N SER A 138 4.48 -18.38 -0.53
CA SER A 138 3.50 -17.74 0.35
C SER A 138 3.12 -16.35 -0.19
N GLY A 139 1.86 -15.95 -0.03
CA GLY A 139 1.36 -14.65 -0.47
C GLY A 139 1.40 -14.44 -1.99
N ALA A 140 1.22 -15.51 -2.76
CA ALA A 140 1.08 -15.44 -4.21
C ALA A 140 -0.16 -14.60 -4.58
N TYR A 141 -0.05 -13.81 -5.64
CA TYR A 141 -1.15 -13.01 -6.16
C TYR A 141 -1.39 -13.36 -7.62
N ASP A 142 -2.63 -13.72 -7.94
CA ASP A 142 -3.06 -14.01 -9.30
C ASP A 142 -3.64 -12.75 -9.93
N SER A 143 -2.90 -12.15 -10.87
CA SER A 143 -3.34 -10.95 -11.59
C SER A 143 -4.51 -11.19 -12.55
N ALA A 144 -4.73 -12.43 -12.98
CA ALA A 144 -5.84 -12.76 -13.87
C ALA A 144 -7.18 -12.74 -13.12
N THR A 145 -7.21 -13.22 -11.88
CA THR A 145 -8.41 -13.27 -11.04
C THR A 145 -8.51 -12.12 -10.03
N GLY A 146 -7.39 -11.47 -9.72
CA GLY A 146 -7.28 -10.45 -8.69
C GLY A 146 -7.17 -11.00 -7.26
N THR A 147 -6.92 -12.32 -7.13
CA THR A 147 -6.99 -13.04 -5.87
C THR A 147 -5.61 -13.13 -5.19
N LEU A 148 -5.58 -12.83 -3.89
CA LEU A 148 -4.44 -13.07 -3.01
C LEU A 148 -4.60 -14.43 -2.33
N THR A 149 -3.63 -15.33 -2.52
CA THR A 149 -3.60 -16.64 -1.86
C THR A 149 -3.57 -16.48 -0.34
N GLN A 150 -4.48 -17.17 0.35
CA GLN A 150 -4.58 -17.22 1.82
C GLN A 150 -3.95 -18.52 2.31
N ASP A 151 -2.65 -18.51 2.53
CA ASP A 151 -1.90 -19.62 3.15
C ASP A 151 -1.58 -19.34 4.62
N SER A 152 -1.11 -20.35 5.36
CA SER A 152 -0.82 -20.22 6.80
C SER A 152 0.33 -19.27 7.12
N ASP A 153 1.21 -19.02 6.15
CA ASP A 153 2.43 -18.25 6.33
C ASP A 153 2.26 -16.82 5.80
N LEU A 154 1.10 -16.48 5.24
CA LEU A 154 0.79 -15.16 4.70
C LEU A 154 0.97 -14.09 5.77
N GLN A 155 1.95 -13.20 5.56
CA GLN A 155 2.05 -11.97 6.33
C GLN A 155 1.32 -10.84 5.61
N LEU A 156 0.08 -10.57 6.05
CA LEU A 156 -0.73 -9.45 5.59
C LEU A 156 -0.78 -8.34 6.66
N TYR A 157 -0.34 -7.14 6.29
CA TYR A 157 -0.41 -5.92 7.09
C TYR A 157 -1.70 -5.15 6.77
N GLN A 158 -2.64 -5.13 7.71
CA GLN A 158 -3.95 -4.51 7.53
C GLN A 158 -4.55 -4.05 8.87
N ALA A 159 -5.57 -3.21 8.76
CA ALA A 159 -6.52 -2.98 9.83
C ALA A 159 -7.90 -3.46 9.39
N LYS A 160 -8.62 -4.08 10.32
CA LYS A 160 -10.00 -4.53 10.15
C LYS A 160 -10.87 -3.74 11.10
N HIS A 161 -11.83 -3.02 10.53
CA HIS A 161 -12.85 -2.32 11.30
C HIS A 161 -14.18 -3.07 11.18
N GLY A 162 -15.09 -2.77 12.09
CA GLY A 162 -16.38 -3.42 12.11
C GLY A 162 -17.47 -2.61 12.79
N ILE A 163 -18.67 -3.20 12.73
CA ILE A 163 -19.89 -2.68 13.34
C ILE A 163 -20.11 -3.41 14.67
N SER A 164 -20.24 -2.66 15.76
CA SER A 164 -20.51 -3.21 17.09
C SER A 164 -21.88 -3.88 17.15
N VAL A 165 -22.07 -4.82 18.08
CA VAL A 165 -23.35 -5.52 18.29
C VAL A 165 -24.50 -4.54 18.55
N ASP A 166 -24.27 -3.51 19.36
CA ASP A 166 -25.29 -2.52 19.73
C ASP A 166 -25.69 -1.64 18.54
N LEU A 167 -24.74 -1.21 17.71
CA LEU A 167 -25.02 -0.41 16.53
C LEU A 167 -25.72 -1.25 15.45
N ALA A 168 -25.24 -2.48 15.24
CA ALA A 168 -25.84 -3.44 14.33
C ALA A 168 -27.33 -3.70 14.66
N ALA A 169 -27.64 -3.90 15.94
CA ALA A 169 -29.01 -4.09 16.40
C ALA A 169 -29.92 -2.87 16.15
N GLN A 170 -29.40 -1.64 16.32
CA GLN A 170 -30.15 -0.40 16.07
C GLN A 170 -30.44 -0.17 14.58
N LEU A 171 -29.51 -0.59 13.72
CA LEU A 171 -29.60 -0.39 12.27
C LEU A 171 -30.25 -1.56 11.53
N GLY A 172 -30.43 -2.71 12.20
CA GLY A 172 -30.95 -3.93 11.56
C GLY A 172 -29.95 -4.57 10.60
N VAL A 173 -28.65 -4.42 10.85
CA VAL A 173 -27.55 -5.01 10.06
C VAL A 173 -26.78 -6.05 10.88
N SER A 174 -25.83 -6.75 10.26
CA SER A 174 -24.95 -7.69 10.97
C SER A 174 -23.78 -6.97 11.64
N ALA A 175 -23.43 -7.41 12.85
CA ALA A 175 -22.22 -6.98 13.54
C ALA A 175 -20.97 -7.69 13.00
N GLY A 176 -19.80 -7.12 13.23
CA GLY A 176 -18.50 -7.71 12.86
C GLY A 176 -17.75 -6.95 11.77
N GLU A 177 -16.75 -7.60 11.18
CA GLU A 177 -15.90 -7.04 10.14
C GLU A 177 -16.73 -6.59 8.95
N SER A 178 -16.47 -5.38 8.46
CA SER A 178 -17.21 -4.82 7.34
C SER A 178 -16.36 -3.82 6.55
N PHE A 179 -16.67 -3.69 5.26
CA PHE A 179 -16.18 -2.61 4.40
C PHE A 179 -17.14 -1.41 4.37
N HIS A 180 -18.14 -1.37 5.27
CA HIS A 180 -19.09 -0.26 5.33
C HIS A 180 -18.53 0.89 6.17
N PHE A 181 -17.58 1.66 5.61
CA PHE A 181 -16.85 2.73 6.31
C PHE A 181 -17.69 3.63 7.21
N MET A 182 -18.85 4.07 6.71
CA MET A 182 -19.73 4.98 7.46
C MET A 182 -20.37 4.35 8.71
N LEU A 183 -20.46 3.01 8.77
CA LEU A 183 -21.07 2.28 9.88
C LEU A 183 -20.04 1.64 10.80
N ASN A 184 -18.81 1.47 10.33
CA ASN A 184 -17.71 0.94 11.14
C ASN A 184 -17.43 1.85 12.34
N ASN A 185 -17.60 1.32 13.56
CA ASN A 185 -17.42 2.03 14.82
C ASN A 185 -16.43 1.35 15.79
N GLU A 186 -15.83 0.22 15.39
CA GLU A 186 -14.83 -0.49 16.20
C GLU A 186 -13.62 -0.92 15.36
N ILE A 187 -12.45 -1.00 16.01
CA ILE A 187 -11.24 -1.59 15.44
C ILE A 187 -11.17 -3.04 15.94
N LEU A 188 -11.28 -3.99 15.03
CA LEU A 188 -11.25 -5.42 15.35
C LEU A 188 -9.81 -5.96 15.34
N GLN A 189 -8.99 -5.46 14.42
CA GLN A 189 -7.59 -5.84 14.29
C GLN A 189 -6.79 -4.71 13.65
N ASP A 190 -5.54 -4.52 14.05
CA ASP A 190 -4.59 -3.63 13.38
C ASP A 190 -3.16 -4.09 13.66
N ASN A 191 -2.52 -4.70 12.66
CA ASN A 191 -1.15 -5.19 12.76
C ASN A 191 -0.16 -4.35 11.93
N ARG A 192 -0.57 -3.16 11.44
CA ARG A 192 0.24 -2.28 10.60
C ARG A 192 1.45 -1.75 11.37
N ILE A 193 2.59 -1.64 10.70
CA ILE A 193 3.88 -1.34 11.33
C ILE A 193 3.87 0.13 11.78
N PRO A 194 4.12 0.45 13.06
CA PRO A 194 4.09 1.83 13.55
C PRO A 194 5.30 2.65 13.06
N PRO A 195 5.27 4.00 13.17
CA PRO A 195 6.37 4.86 12.74
C PRO A 195 7.50 4.94 13.78
N ARG A 196 8.62 5.53 13.39
CA ARG A 196 9.68 5.95 14.32
C ARG A 196 9.10 6.85 15.41
N GLY A 197 9.55 6.65 16.66
CA GLY A 197 9.03 7.36 17.82
C GLY A 197 7.73 6.78 18.40
N TYR A 198 7.29 5.61 17.92
CA TYR A 198 6.18 4.87 18.50
C TYR A 198 6.36 4.64 20.01
N ALA A 199 5.29 4.91 20.76
CA ALA A 199 5.14 4.53 22.15
C ALA A 199 3.69 4.10 22.37
N PHE A 200 3.48 2.91 22.94
CA PHE A 200 2.15 2.29 23.02
C PHE A 200 1.15 3.21 23.74
N ALA A 201 1.52 3.75 24.91
CA ALA A 201 0.62 4.57 25.70
C ALA A 201 0.10 5.81 24.93
N ALA A 202 1.00 6.51 24.23
CA ALA A 202 0.62 7.68 23.43
C ALA A 202 -0.29 7.29 22.25
N PHE A 203 0.01 6.19 21.57
CA PHE A 203 -0.79 5.71 20.45
C PHE A 203 -2.16 5.18 20.91
N ALA A 204 -2.22 4.50 22.06
CA ALA A 204 -3.47 4.04 22.66
C ALA A 204 -4.38 5.23 23.03
N THR A 205 -3.84 6.27 23.68
CA THR A 205 -4.59 7.50 23.97
C THR A 205 -5.10 8.19 22.71
N ALA A 206 -4.35 8.14 21.61
CA ALA A 206 -4.74 8.72 20.32
C ALA A 206 -5.68 7.83 19.50
N GLY A 207 -6.08 6.65 19.98
CA GLY A 207 -6.91 5.71 19.20
C GLY A 207 -6.16 5.07 18.02
N ALA A 208 -4.84 5.04 18.08
CA ALA A 208 -3.95 4.59 17.02
C ALA A 208 -3.04 3.42 17.45
N ALA A 209 -3.28 2.76 18.58
CA ALA A 209 -2.51 1.57 18.96
C ALA A 209 -2.67 0.42 17.93
N PRO A 210 -1.78 -0.57 17.93
CA PRO A 210 -2.06 -1.87 17.34
C PRO A 210 -3.24 -2.54 18.06
N TYR A 211 -4.01 -3.37 17.35
CA TYR A 211 -5.18 -4.07 17.90
C TYR A 211 -5.12 -5.56 17.58
N THR A 212 -5.48 -6.37 18.56
CA THR A 212 -5.66 -7.82 18.42
C THR A 212 -6.96 -8.21 19.13
N ASN A 213 -7.84 -8.93 18.45
CA ASN A 213 -9.13 -9.38 18.98
C ASN A 213 -9.97 -8.24 19.61
N GLY A 214 -10.08 -7.11 18.90
CA GLY A 214 -10.90 -5.97 19.31
C GLY A 214 -10.31 -5.11 20.44
N SER A 215 -9.09 -5.37 20.89
CA SER A 215 -8.45 -4.65 22.00
C SER A 215 -7.08 -4.08 21.61
N PRO A 216 -6.68 -2.91 22.14
CA PRO A 216 -5.32 -2.41 22.02
C PRO A 216 -4.30 -3.44 22.51
N ASP A 217 -3.30 -3.75 21.69
CA ASP A 217 -2.33 -4.81 21.94
C ASP A 217 -0.90 -4.24 22.14
N PRO A 218 -0.42 -4.12 23.39
CA PRO A 218 0.92 -3.63 23.67
C PRO A 218 2.02 -4.66 23.35
N SER A 219 1.66 -5.93 23.10
CA SER A 219 2.63 -6.98 22.81
C SER A 219 3.01 -7.04 21.33
N ARG A 220 2.22 -6.43 20.44
CA ARG A 220 2.44 -6.50 18.99
C ARG A 220 3.73 -5.80 18.54
N TYR A 221 4.04 -4.65 19.14
CA TYR A 221 5.24 -3.86 18.88
C TYR A 221 5.74 -3.24 20.18
N ALA A 222 7.05 -3.35 20.43
CA ALA A 222 7.68 -2.66 21.56
C ALA A 222 7.80 -1.14 21.29
N ASP A 223 7.94 -0.35 22.36
CA ASP A 223 8.22 1.08 22.21
C ASP A 223 9.50 1.30 21.39
N GLY A 224 9.45 2.24 20.46
CA GLY A 224 10.54 2.52 19.51
C GLY A 224 10.68 1.51 18.38
N GLN A 225 9.88 0.43 18.34
CA GLN A 225 9.86 -0.49 17.20
C GLN A 225 9.11 0.16 16.03
N TYR A 226 9.75 0.21 14.86
CA TYR A 226 9.19 0.74 13.60
C TYR A 226 9.45 -0.23 12.44
N TRP A 227 9.58 -1.51 12.76
CA TRP A 227 9.78 -2.60 11.82
C TRP A 227 9.03 -3.84 12.31
N ASP A 228 8.80 -4.78 11.40
CA ASP A 228 8.31 -6.11 11.71
C ASP A 228 9.26 -7.15 11.10
N THR A 229 9.47 -8.25 11.82
CA THR A 229 10.33 -9.34 11.36
C THR A 229 9.53 -10.63 11.35
N VAL A 230 9.46 -11.27 10.18
CA VAL A 230 8.72 -12.50 9.94
C VAL A 230 9.69 -13.64 9.64
N SER A 231 9.39 -14.81 10.18
CA SER A 231 10.18 -16.02 9.99
C SER A 231 9.41 -17.01 9.14
N TYR A 232 10.01 -17.48 8.07
CA TYR A 232 9.49 -18.50 7.17
C TYR A 232 10.35 -19.76 7.26
N THR A 233 9.73 -20.92 7.43
CA THR A 233 10.44 -22.20 7.49
C THR A 233 10.25 -22.93 6.17
N LEU A 234 11.32 -22.98 5.37
CA LEU A 234 11.31 -23.59 4.06
C LEU A 234 11.39 -25.13 4.18
N PRO A 235 10.82 -25.91 3.24
CA PRO A 235 10.86 -27.37 3.30
C PRO A 235 12.27 -27.95 3.14
N THR A 236 13.09 -27.31 2.31
CA THR A 236 14.48 -27.64 2.02
C THR A 236 15.27 -26.36 1.82
N GLU A 237 16.61 -26.46 1.82
CA GLU A 237 17.45 -25.30 1.51
C GLU A 237 17.23 -24.89 0.04
N PRO A 238 16.94 -23.60 -0.23
CA PRO A 238 16.74 -23.10 -1.58
C PRO A 238 18.05 -22.64 -2.22
N ASP A 239 18.10 -22.71 -3.55
CA ASP A 239 19.15 -22.10 -4.36
C ASP A 239 18.81 -20.66 -4.76
N LEU A 240 17.52 -20.32 -4.81
CA LEU A 240 17.02 -18.98 -5.11
C LEU A 240 15.83 -18.63 -4.23
N ILE A 241 15.84 -17.43 -3.63
CA ILE A 241 14.68 -16.84 -2.96
C ILE A 241 14.36 -15.49 -3.57
N ILE A 242 13.07 -15.24 -3.82
CA ILE A 242 12.51 -13.95 -4.18
C ILE A 242 11.55 -13.53 -3.09
N VAL A 243 11.82 -12.39 -2.45
CA VAL A 243 10.91 -11.77 -1.46
C VAL A 243 10.48 -10.42 -1.97
N ARG A 244 9.17 -10.15 -1.98
CA ARG A 244 8.58 -8.87 -2.38
C ARG A 244 7.65 -8.35 -1.28
N LEU A 245 7.77 -7.07 -0.97
CA LEU A 245 6.74 -6.33 -0.26
C LEU A 245 5.81 -5.68 -1.29
N LEU A 246 4.54 -6.07 -1.26
CA LEU A 246 3.53 -5.63 -2.22
C LEU A 246 2.51 -4.73 -1.54
N HIS A 247 1.99 -3.72 -2.25
CA HIS A 247 0.84 -2.91 -1.83
C HIS A 247 -0.22 -2.86 -2.92
N GLN A 248 -1.48 -3.09 -2.53
CA GLN A 248 -2.64 -3.01 -3.40
C GLN A 248 -3.57 -1.87 -2.97
N VAL A 249 -4.03 -1.07 -3.93
CA VAL A 249 -4.93 0.06 -3.67
C VAL A 249 -6.36 -0.40 -3.42
N ALA A 250 -6.86 -1.35 -4.21
CA ALA A 250 -8.24 -1.84 -4.09
C ALA A 250 -8.28 -3.37 -4.26
N SER A 251 -8.74 -4.04 -3.22
CA SER A 251 -8.92 -5.49 -3.21
C SER A 251 -10.14 -5.92 -4.03
N GLN A 252 -10.14 -7.17 -4.47
CA GLN A 252 -11.30 -7.77 -5.14
C GLN A 252 -12.54 -7.73 -4.23
N GLU A 253 -12.37 -8.12 -2.97
CA GLU A 253 -13.44 -8.22 -1.98
C GLU A 253 -14.07 -6.84 -1.71
N TYR A 254 -13.26 -5.79 -1.70
CA TYR A 254 -13.75 -4.43 -1.52
C TYR A 254 -14.49 -3.90 -2.75
N VAL A 255 -13.96 -4.14 -3.95
CA VAL A 255 -14.64 -3.71 -5.20
C VAL A 255 -15.96 -4.46 -5.38
N GLN A 256 -15.99 -5.76 -5.07
CA GLN A 256 -17.22 -6.55 -5.08
C GLN A 256 -18.22 -6.06 -4.04
N PHE A 257 -17.77 -5.78 -2.81
CA PHE A 257 -18.62 -5.17 -1.79
C PHE A 257 -19.25 -3.85 -2.25
N LEU A 258 -18.47 -2.93 -2.85
CA LEU A 258 -19.00 -1.65 -3.34
C LEU A 258 -20.01 -1.82 -4.48
N ARG A 259 -19.86 -2.86 -5.31
CA ARG A 259 -20.83 -3.22 -6.35
C ARG A 259 -22.10 -3.78 -5.72
N ASP A 260 -21.97 -4.71 -4.79
CA ASP A 260 -23.07 -5.49 -4.22
C ASP A 260 -23.87 -4.73 -3.15
N GLU A 261 -23.27 -3.75 -2.50
CA GLU A 261 -23.93 -2.84 -1.55
C GLU A 261 -24.36 -1.51 -2.21
N SER A 262 -24.25 -1.40 -3.54
CA SER A 262 -24.73 -0.22 -4.25
C SER A 262 -26.25 -0.09 -4.09
N PRO A 263 -26.81 1.12 -3.89
CA PRO A 263 -28.26 1.29 -3.86
C PRO A 263 -28.96 0.94 -5.20
N PHE A 264 -28.19 0.68 -6.26
CA PHE A 264 -28.66 0.34 -7.60
C PHE A 264 -28.05 -0.98 -8.11
N VAL A 265 -27.95 -2.00 -7.26
CA VAL A 265 -27.42 -3.33 -7.63
C VAL A 265 -28.14 -3.89 -8.86
N GLY A 266 -27.36 -4.42 -9.80
CA GLY A 266 -27.84 -4.96 -11.07
C GLY A 266 -28.05 -3.92 -12.18
N ASP A 267 -27.96 -2.62 -11.88
CA ASP A 267 -27.92 -1.59 -12.92
C ASP A 267 -26.49 -1.48 -13.49
N PRO A 268 -26.28 -1.73 -14.79
CA PRO A 268 -24.97 -1.58 -15.44
C PRO A 268 -24.42 -0.15 -15.41
N ASN A 269 -25.27 0.85 -15.15
CA ASN A 269 -24.87 2.25 -15.04
C ASN A 269 -24.66 2.71 -13.59
N SER A 270 -24.82 1.83 -12.61
CA SER A 270 -24.53 2.17 -11.21
C SER A 270 -23.03 2.43 -11.01
N ASN A 271 -22.68 3.33 -10.09
CA ASN A 271 -21.27 3.59 -9.76
C ASN A 271 -20.53 2.33 -9.29
N GLY A 272 -21.24 1.42 -8.60
CA GLY A 272 -20.69 0.15 -8.15
C GLY A 272 -20.33 -0.77 -9.32
N GLN A 273 -21.23 -0.93 -10.29
CA GLN A 273 -20.95 -1.74 -11.48
C GLN A 273 -19.88 -1.10 -12.37
N ILE A 274 -19.93 0.22 -12.60
CA ILE A 274 -18.91 0.94 -13.36
C ILE A 274 -17.53 0.76 -12.73
N LEU A 275 -17.42 0.87 -11.39
CA LEU A 275 -16.14 0.64 -10.69
C LEU A 275 -15.66 -0.80 -10.86
N TYR A 276 -16.57 -1.78 -10.76
CA TYR A 276 -16.24 -3.20 -10.96
C TYR A 276 -15.70 -3.45 -12.37
N ASP A 277 -16.38 -2.94 -13.40
CA ASP A 277 -15.99 -3.14 -14.80
C ASP A 277 -14.64 -2.45 -15.10
N LEU A 278 -14.43 -1.24 -14.56
CA LEU A 278 -13.14 -0.55 -14.66
C LEU A 278 -12.03 -1.32 -13.95
N TRP A 279 -12.29 -1.88 -12.77
CA TRP A 279 -11.35 -2.74 -12.05
C TRP A 279 -11.00 -3.99 -12.86
N GLU A 280 -12.00 -4.68 -13.38
CA GLU A 280 -11.81 -5.87 -14.21
C GLU A 280 -11.00 -5.57 -15.47
N GLY A 281 -11.34 -4.48 -16.17
CA GLY A 281 -10.69 -4.06 -17.41
C GLY A 281 -9.29 -3.46 -17.24
N ASN A 282 -8.88 -3.09 -16.02
CA ASN A 282 -7.63 -2.38 -15.73
C ASN A 282 -6.76 -3.08 -14.70
N GLY A 283 -6.50 -4.37 -14.97
CA GLY A 283 -5.52 -5.14 -14.21
C GLY A 283 -5.88 -5.36 -12.75
N ARG A 284 -7.16 -5.20 -12.37
CA ARG A 284 -7.69 -5.56 -11.05
C ARG A 284 -6.95 -4.90 -9.88
N SER A 285 -6.54 -3.64 -10.08
CA SER A 285 -5.66 -2.92 -9.17
C SER A 285 -4.43 -3.76 -8.83
N GLN A 286 -3.63 -4.08 -9.86
CA GLN A 286 -2.47 -4.93 -9.69
C GLN A 286 -1.55 -4.38 -8.58
N PRO A 287 -1.03 -5.24 -7.68
CA PRO A 287 -0.21 -4.79 -6.56
C PRO A 287 1.11 -4.19 -7.04
N THR A 288 1.51 -3.11 -6.40
CA THR A 288 2.79 -2.43 -6.63
C THR A 288 3.87 -3.06 -5.77
N ILE A 289 5.02 -3.37 -6.37
CA ILE A 289 6.22 -3.76 -5.65
C ILE A 289 6.79 -2.52 -4.95
N MET A 290 6.71 -2.50 -3.62
CA MET A 290 7.33 -1.46 -2.79
C MET A 290 8.83 -1.72 -2.66
N ALA A 291 9.20 -2.97 -2.36
CA ALA A 291 10.59 -3.39 -2.23
C ALA A 291 10.73 -4.87 -2.60
N GLN A 292 11.90 -5.27 -3.08
CA GLN A 292 12.21 -6.66 -3.39
C GLN A 292 13.66 -7.00 -3.03
N LYS A 293 13.88 -8.24 -2.63
CA LYS A 293 15.19 -8.80 -2.32
C LYS A 293 15.32 -10.21 -2.90
N PHE A 294 16.56 -10.58 -3.16
CA PHE A 294 16.93 -11.87 -3.72
C PHE A 294 18.04 -12.50 -2.87
N ILE A 295 18.00 -13.82 -2.71
CA ILE A 295 19.13 -14.64 -2.22
C ILE A 295 19.44 -15.66 -3.31
N GLY A 296 20.72 -15.91 -3.58
CA GLY A 296 21.15 -16.88 -4.60
C GLY A 296 21.25 -16.34 -6.03
N LEU A 297 20.94 -15.06 -6.25
CA LEU A 297 21.27 -14.34 -7.48
C LEU A 297 22.55 -13.52 -7.24
N GLU A 298 23.68 -13.97 -7.80
CA GLU A 298 24.82 -13.09 -7.98
C GLU A 298 24.46 -12.07 -9.06
N SER A 299 24.42 -10.80 -8.68
CA SER A 299 24.08 -9.69 -9.57
C SER A 299 25.24 -9.40 -10.52
N PHE A 300 25.35 -10.18 -11.59
CA PHE A 300 26.23 -9.85 -12.71
C PHE A 300 25.53 -8.81 -13.59
N LEU A 301 25.73 -7.53 -13.27
CA LEU A 301 25.34 -6.30 -14.00
C LEU A 301 23.95 -5.72 -13.72
N PRO A 302 23.81 -4.37 -13.73
CA PRO A 302 22.56 -3.68 -13.45
C PRO A 302 21.57 -3.89 -14.60
N PHE A 303 20.34 -4.26 -14.24
CA PHE A 303 19.20 -4.24 -15.16
C PHE A 303 19.08 -2.84 -15.78
N ILE A 304 19.24 -2.74 -17.10
CA ILE A 304 18.78 -1.58 -17.86
C ILE A 304 17.25 -1.65 -17.79
N GLN A 305 16.64 -0.75 -17.01
CA GLN A 305 15.21 -0.45 -17.14
C GLN A 305 14.97 0.04 -18.58
N GLN A 306 14.19 -0.71 -19.34
CA GLN A 306 13.56 -0.21 -20.57
C GLN A 306 12.28 0.53 -20.22
#